data_AF-A0A2N5YW61-F1
#
_entry.id   AF-A0A2N5YW61-F1
#
_cell.length_a   1.000
_cell.length_b   1.000
_cell.length_c   1.000
_cell.angle_alpha   90.00
_cell.angle_beta   90.00
_cell.angle_gamma   90.00
#
_symmetry.space_group_name_H-M   'P 1'
#
loop_
_entity.id
_entity.type
_entity.pdbx_description
1 polymer ?
#
loop_
_entity_poly.entity_id
_entity_poly.type
_entity_poly.pdbx_seq_one_letter_code
_entity_poly.pdbx_strand_id
1 'polypeptide(L)'
;MKNSDSEKDNNTHDNNNPIIFPDAATYSGLNKGCDNYLDDKQFLAFANTVAQFEDDQEKATICMEYTHTYCFTTAQVMKLGVIISDEASRYIFFKTAYEKVYDKDNYLYVKQLLQNDKFIFGINNIYEVPQGEKPHPVSIEEEEIQEKCVLSEEDFTNIKSEVRKESFSTTRLAISKKLIPKYNCISSEQVKYLLGLLSLEADKIELAKFAYAYTLDPQNYTLVRDYFTSQESRDEISKIISN
;
A
#
# COMPACT_ATOMS: atom_id res chain seq x y z
N MET A 1 -49.38 24.95 9.46
CA MET A 1 -48.28 25.23 10.41
C MET A 1 -48.09 23.96 11.24
N LYS A 2 -47.01 23.20 11.22
CA LYS A 2 -45.72 23.23 10.52
C LYS A 2 -45.39 21.76 10.25
N ASN A 3 -45.01 21.42 9.01
CA ASN A 3 -44.23 20.22 8.74
C ASN A 3 -42.85 20.42 9.37
N SER A 4 -42.32 19.39 10.02
CA SER A 4 -40.91 19.32 10.39
C SER A 4 -40.33 18.08 9.72
N ASP A 5 -39.62 18.35 8.64
CA ASP A 5 -38.68 17.44 8.00
C ASP A 5 -37.61 16.98 8.99
N SER A 6 -37.23 15.71 8.90
CA SER A 6 -35.93 15.25 9.34
C SER A 6 -35.43 14.19 8.36
N GLU A 7 -34.77 14.68 7.31
CA GLU A 7 -33.76 13.94 6.54
C GLU A 7 -32.63 13.48 7.45
N LYS A 8 -32.35 12.17 7.47
CA LYS A 8 -31.10 11.48 7.89
C LYS A 8 -31.21 10.03 7.39
N ASP A 9 -30.26 9.35 6.77
CA ASP A 9 -28.86 9.61 6.44
C ASP A 9 -28.58 8.79 5.18
N ASN A 10 -28.29 9.45 4.05
CA ASN A 10 -27.68 8.78 2.89
C ASN A 10 -26.18 9.02 2.97
N ASN A 11 -25.48 8.17 3.73
CA ASN A 11 -24.02 8.11 3.67
C ASN A 11 -23.60 7.24 2.47
N THR A 12 -23.87 7.74 1.26
CA THR A 12 -23.24 7.24 0.05
C THR A 12 -21.87 7.87 -0.06
N HIS A 13 -20.83 7.15 0.36
CA HIS A 13 -19.47 7.43 -0.10
C HIS A 13 -19.47 7.27 -1.62
N ASP A 14 -19.49 8.41 -2.32
CA ASP A 14 -19.54 8.51 -3.77
C ASP A 14 -18.19 8.05 -4.38
N ASN A 15 -18.13 6.78 -4.78
CA ASN A 15 -16.99 6.15 -5.44
C ASN A 15 -16.92 6.52 -6.93
N ASN A 16 -16.77 7.81 -7.24
CA ASN A 16 -16.62 8.29 -8.63
C ASN A 16 -15.16 8.34 -9.13
N ASN A 17 -14.22 7.72 -8.41
CA ASN A 17 -12.85 7.60 -8.91
C ASN A 17 -12.70 6.34 -9.79
N PRO A 18 -12.21 6.48 -11.04
CA PRO A 18 -12.00 5.34 -11.92
C PRO A 18 -10.95 4.38 -11.33
N ILE A 19 -11.25 3.09 -11.37
CA ILE A 19 -10.28 2.03 -11.00
C ILE A 19 -9.12 2.08 -12.00
N ILE A 20 -7.90 2.25 -11.50
CA ILE A 20 -6.69 2.22 -12.33
C ILE A 20 -5.99 0.87 -12.17
N PHE A 21 -5.67 0.25 -13.30
CA PHE A 21 -4.93 -1.00 -13.37
C PHE A 21 -3.47 -0.72 -13.73
N PRO A 22 -2.49 -1.26 -13.00
CA PRO A 22 -1.08 -1.08 -13.32
C PRO A 22 -0.70 -1.82 -14.61
N ASP A 23 0.25 -1.27 -15.38
CA ASP A 23 0.76 -1.89 -16.59
C ASP A 23 2.04 -2.69 -16.30
N ALA A 24 1.96 -4.01 -16.48
CA ALA A 24 3.08 -4.91 -16.27
C ALA A 24 4.10 -4.88 -17.42
N ALA A 25 3.72 -4.44 -18.62
CA ALA A 25 4.63 -4.38 -19.77
C ALA A 25 5.72 -3.32 -19.57
N THR A 26 5.43 -2.28 -18.82
CA THR A 26 6.35 -1.19 -18.48
C THR A 26 7.02 -1.36 -17.10
N TYR A 27 6.74 -2.48 -16.42
CA TYR A 27 7.25 -2.73 -15.07
C TYR A 27 8.76 -3.04 -15.06
N SER A 28 9.50 -2.18 -14.35
CA SER A 28 10.96 -2.29 -14.14
C SER A 28 11.35 -2.49 -12.68
N GLY A 29 10.40 -2.76 -11.78
CA GLY A 29 10.66 -2.98 -10.36
C GLY A 29 11.51 -4.23 -10.11
N LEU A 30 12.32 -4.17 -9.04
CA LEU A 30 13.22 -5.25 -8.63
C LEU A 30 12.47 -6.37 -7.89
N ASN A 31 11.31 -6.06 -7.34
CA ASN A 31 10.53 -6.99 -6.55
C ASN A 31 9.58 -7.77 -7.47
N LYS A 32 10.07 -8.89 -8.00
CA LYS A 32 9.28 -9.81 -8.83
C LYS A 32 8.96 -11.09 -8.06
N GLY A 33 7.72 -11.54 -8.10
CA GLY A 33 7.35 -12.85 -7.53
C GLY A 33 7.68 -14.01 -8.48
N CYS A 34 7.78 -13.73 -9.78
CA CYS A 34 7.93 -14.74 -10.84
C CYS A 34 8.66 -14.16 -12.06
N ASP A 35 9.20 -15.04 -12.91
CA ASP A 35 9.89 -14.64 -14.15
C ASP A 35 8.92 -14.25 -15.27
N ASN A 36 7.76 -14.89 -15.33
CA ASN A 36 6.72 -14.67 -16.34
C ASN A 36 5.34 -14.62 -15.68
N TYR A 37 4.35 -14.16 -16.45
CA TYR A 37 2.94 -14.11 -16.05
C TYR A 37 2.05 -14.69 -17.16
N LEU A 38 0.82 -15.02 -16.81
CA LEU A 38 -0.18 -15.59 -17.70
C LEU A 38 -0.45 -14.65 -18.89
N ASP A 39 -0.43 -15.17 -20.12
CA ASP A 39 -0.72 -14.33 -21.29
C ASP A 39 -2.20 -13.94 -21.36
N ASP A 40 -2.51 -12.88 -22.12
CA ASP A 40 -3.85 -12.31 -22.17
C ASP A 40 -4.92 -13.31 -22.64
N LYS A 41 -4.58 -14.20 -23.58
CA LYS A 41 -5.55 -15.18 -24.10
C LYS A 41 -5.87 -16.22 -23.03
N GLN A 42 -4.85 -16.75 -22.37
CA GLN A 42 -5.02 -17.68 -21.26
C GLN A 42 -5.77 -17.04 -20.09
N PHE A 43 -5.39 -15.80 -19.74
CA PHE A 43 -6.04 -15.03 -18.68
C PHE A 43 -7.53 -14.79 -18.98
N LEU A 44 -7.88 -14.34 -20.18
CA LEU A 44 -9.28 -14.09 -20.55
C LEU A 44 -10.11 -15.37 -20.51
N ALA A 45 -9.58 -16.49 -20.99
CA ALA A 45 -10.27 -17.78 -20.91
C ALA A 45 -10.55 -18.18 -19.45
N PHE A 46 -9.56 -18.01 -18.57
CA PHE A 46 -9.71 -18.28 -17.15
C PHE A 46 -10.72 -17.34 -16.48
N ALA A 47 -10.59 -16.03 -16.67
CA ALA A 47 -11.50 -15.03 -16.10
C ALA A 47 -12.96 -15.24 -16.55
N ASN A 48 -13.17 -15.57 -17.83
CA ASN A 48 -14.51 -15.89 -18.33
C ASN A 48 -15.09 -17.14 -17.68
N THR A 49 -14.25 -18.14 -17.35
CA THR A 49 -14.66 -19.36 -16.65
C THR A 49 -15.07 -19.04 -15.21
N VAL A 50 -14.25 -18.28 -14.48
CA VAL A 50 -14.56 -17.83 -13.10
C VAL A 50 -15.86 -17.03 -13.07
N ALA A 51 -16.12 -16.17 -14.07
CA ALA A 51 -17.33 -15.37 -14.15
C ALA A 51 -18.63 -16.17 -14.34
N GLN A 52 -18.56 -17.46 -14.69
CA GLN A 52 -19.74 -18.32 -14.79
C GLN A 52 -20.25 -18.86 -13.45
N PHE A 53 -19.43 -18.81 -12.39
CA PHE A 53 -19.82 -19.29 -11.08
C PHE A 53 -20.71 -18.25 -10.38
N GLU A 54 -21.72 -18.70 -9.65
CA GLU A 54 -22.61 -17.81 -8.88
C GLU A 54 -22.03 -17.47 -7.51
N ASP A 55 -21.40 -18.45 -6.85
CA ASP A 55 -20.87 -18.31 -5.50
C ASP A 55 -19.48 -17.65 -5.48
N ASP A 56 -19.36 -16.54 -4.76
CA ASP A 56 -18.13 -15.75 -4.70
C ASP A 56 -17.02 -16.43 -3.89
N GLN A 57 -17.38 -17.30 -2.94
CA GLN A 57 -16.39 -18.09 -2.20
C GLN A 57 -15.76 -19.16 -3.12
N GLU A 58 -16.56 -19.80 -3.96
CA GLU A 58 -16.10 -20.71 -5.01
C GLU A 58 -15.21 -19.99 -6.02
N LYS A 59 -15.60 -18.81 -6.51
CA LYS A 59 -14.74 -17.98 -7.39
C LYS A 59 -13.40 -17.68 -6.75
N ALA A 60 -13.40 -17.22 -5.50
CA ALA A 60 -12.17 -16.91 -4.77
C ALA A 60 -11.29 -18.15 -4.62
N THR A 61 -11.88 -19.31 -4.30
CA THR A 61 -11.17 -20.59 -4.16
C THR A 61 -10.51 -21.00 -5.47
N ILE A 62 -11.23 -20.95 -6.60
CA ILE A 62 -10.69 -21.28 -7.93
C ILE A 62 -9.55 -20.33 -8.30
N CYS A 63 -9.72 -19.02 -8.07
CA CYS A 63 -8.66 -18.05 -8.30
C CYS A 63 -7.41 -18.34 -7.47
N MET A 64 -7.58 -18.66 -6.18
CA MET A 64 -6.49 -19.05 -5.28
C MET A 64 -5.77 -20.31 -5.76
N GLU A 65 -6.51 -21.36 -6.13
CA GLU A 65 -5.92 -22.60 -6.65
C GLU A 65 -5.08 -22.35 -7.91
N TYR A 66 -5.56 -21.49 -8.81
CA TYR A 66 -4.85 -21.15 -10.03
C TYR A 66 -3.52 -20.43 -9.76
N THR A 67 -3.44 -19.63 -8.69
CA THR A 67 -2.18 -18.96 -8.29
C THR A 67 -1.09 -19.96 -7.89
N HIS A 68 -1.42 -21.19 -7.49
CA HIS A 68 -0.41 -22.21 -7.21
C HIS A 68 0.34 -22.69 -8.46
N THR A 69 -0.30 -22.58 -9.63
CA THR A 69 0.27 -23.07 -10.89
C THR A 69 0.79 -21.95 -11.78
N TYR A 70 0.12 -20.79 -11.77
CA TYR A 70 0.41 -19.69 -12.67
C TYR A 70 0.67 -18.40 -11.90
N CYS A 71 1.52 -17.55 -12.47
CA CYS A 71 1.75 -16.21 -11.97
C CYS A 71 0.88 -15.21 -12.72
N PHE A 72 0.42 -14.20 -11.97
CA PHE A 72 -0.43 -13.14 -12.50
C PHE A 72 0.29 -11.80 -12.43
N THR A 73 -0.18 -10.83 -13.20
CA THR A 73 0.11 -9.42 -12.93
C THR A 73 -0.86 -8.90 -11.87
N THR A 74 -0.50 -7.81 -11.19
CA THR A 74 -1.38 -7.13 -10.24
C THR A 74 -2.68 -6.73 -10.93
N ALA A 75 -2.62 -6.24 -12.17
CA ALA A 75 -3.82 -5.92 -12.95
C ALA A 75 -4.70 -7.15 -13.22
N GLN A 76 -4.12 -8.31 -13.49
CA GLN A 76 -4.88 -9.56 -13.66
C GLN A 76 -5.55 -10.00 -12.36
N VAL A 77 -4.84 -9.90 -11.23
CA VAL A 77 -5.41 -10.13 -9.90
C VAL A 77 -6.56 -9.16 -9.62
N MET A 78 -6.40 -7.87 -9.92
CA MET A 78 -7.48 -6.89 -9.77
C MET A 78 -8.69 -7.22 -10.64
N LYS A 79 -8.48 -7.60 -11.90
CA LYS A 79 -9.57 -7.98 -12.82
C LYS A 79 -10.34 -9.20 -12.32
N LEU A 80 -9.67 -10.21 -11.78
CA LEU A 80 -10.33 -11.35 -11.11
C LEU A 80 -11.07 -10.90 -9.84
N GLY A 81 -10.48 -10.00 -9.06
CA GLY A 81 -11.10 -9.41 -7.89
C GLY A 81 -12.42 -8.71 -8.21
N VAL A 82 -12.52 -7.99 -9.33
CA VAL A 82 -13.78 -7.34 -9.76
C VAL A 82 -14.91 -8.34 -10.04
N ILE A 83 -14.59 -9.59 -10.40
CA ILE A 83 -15.59 -10.65 -10.69
C ILE A 83 -16.20 -11.21 -9.38
N ILE A 84 -15.48 -11.09 -8.27
CA ILE A 84 -15.91 -11.53 -6.93
C ILE A 84 -16.61 -10.35 -6.28
N SER A 85 -17.94 -10.42 -6.06
CA SER A 85 -18.71 -9.29 -5.53
C SER A 85 -18.57 -9.14 -4.02
N ASP A 86 -18.60 -10.25 -3.29
CA ASP A 86 -18.36 -10.31 -1.85
C ASP A 86 -16.94 -9.85 -1.51
N GLU A 87 -16.87 -8.79 -0.70
CA GLU A 87 -15.61 -8.15 -0.37
C GLU A 87 -14.71 -9.03 0.50
N ALA A 88 -15.28 -9.83 1.41
CA ALA A 88 -14.50 -10.71 2.26
C ALA A 88 -13.79 -11.80 1.44
N SER A 89 -14.51 -12.42 0.49
CA SER A 89 -13.97 -13.40 -0.45
C SER A 89 -12.92 -12.79 -1.37
N ARG A 90 -13.18 -11.57 -1.86
CA ARG A 90 -12.22 -10.79 -2.67
C ARG A 90 -10.94 -10.49 -1.88
N TYR A 91 -11.05 -10.10 -0.62
CA TYR A 91 -9.90 -9.87 0.27
C TYR A 91 -9.09 -11.15 0.52
N ILE A 92 -9.75 -12.29 0.76
CA ILE A 92 -9.08 -13.59 0.94
C ILE A 92 -8.28 -13.98 -0.30
N PHE A 93 -8.87 -13.78 -1.49
CA PHE A 93 -8.17 -13.99 -2.75
C PHE A 93 -6.93 -13.10 -2.88
N PHE A 94 -7.06 -11.78 -2.64
CA PHE A 94 -5.91 -10.87 -2.68
C PHE A 94 -4.82 -11.31 -1.71
N LYS A 95 -5.15 -11.61 -0.45
CA LYS A 95 -4.16 -12.06 0.52
C LYS A 95 -3.33 -13.24 0.02
N THR A 96 -3.96 -14.19 -0.67
CA THR A 96 -3.33 -15.41 -1.19
C THR A 96 -2.51 -15.14 -2.46
N ALA A 97 -3.00 -14.28 -3.35
CA ALA A 97 -2.38 -14.05 -4.66
C ALA A 97 -1.03 -13.32 -4.58
N TYR A 98 -0.75 -12.58 -3.49
CA TYR A 98 0.45 -11.73 -3.35
C TYR A 98 1.76 -12.43 -3.70
N GLU A 99 1.97 -13.67 -3.21
CA GLU A 99 3.24 -14.38 -3.45
C GLU A 99 3.47 -14.70 -4.92
N LYS A 100 2.40 -14.78 -5.71
CA LYS A 100 2.35 -15.26 -7.10
C LYS A 100 2.08 -14.14 -8.11
N VAL A 101 2.41 -12.92 -7.72
CA VAL A 101 2.34 -11.74 -8.58
C VAL A 101 3.70 -11.40 -9.17
N TYR A 102 3.73 -11.17 -10.49
CA TYR A 102 4.91 -10.76 -11.24
C TYR A 102 5.42 -9.38 -10.81
N ASP A 103 4.55 -8.38 -10.71
CA ASP A 103 4.88 -6.98 -10.42
C ASP A 103 4.52 -6.59 -8.98
N LYS A 104 5.16 -7.22 -7.99
CA LYS A 104 4.81 -7.07 -6.56
C LYS A 104 4.82 -5.61 -6.08
N ASP A 105 5.66 -4.73 -6.63
CA ASP A 105 5.67 -3.32 -6.22
C ASP A 105 4.36 -2.59 -6.56
N ASN A 106 3.57 -3.11 -7.51
CA ASN A 106 2.26 -2.57 -7.84
C ASN A 106 1.14 -3.15 -6.96
N TYR A 107 1.42 -4.12 -6.08
CA TYR A 107 0.37 -4.93 -5.47
C TYR A 107 -0.65 -4.11 -4.66
N LEU A 108 -0.24 -2.99 -4.06
CA LEU A 108 -1.12 -2.11 -3.29
C LEU A 108 -2.27 -1.48 -4.11
N TYR A 109 -2.24 -1.58 -5.45
CA TYR A 109 -3.36 -1.17 -6.31
C TYR A 109 -4.65 -1.97 -6.04
N VAL A 110 -4.57 -3.20 -5.51
CA VAL A 110 -5.76 -4.03 -5.19
C VAL A 110 -6.68 -3.38 -4.15
N LYS A 111 -6.14 -2.50 -3.30
CA LYS A 111 -6.90 -1.79 -2.26
C LYS A 111 -7.99 -0.86 -2.82
N GLN A 112 -7.88 -0.45 -4.09
CA GLN A 112 -8.96 0.29 -4.78
C GLN A 112 -10.27 -0.49 -4.84
N LEU A 113 -10.21 -1.83 -4.70
CA LEU A 113 -11.35 -2.74 -4.75
C LEU A 113 -11.86 -3.12 -3.36
N LEU A 114 -11.38 -2.45 -2.31
CA LEU A 114 -11.77 -2.66 -0.92
C LEU A 114 -12.31 -1.35 -0.34
N GLN A 115 -13.36 -1.46 0.46
CA GLN A 115 -14.02 -0.40 1.21
C GLN A 115 -13.85 -0.61 2.72
N ASN A 116 -13.77 -1.86 3.18
CA ASN A 116 -13.62 -2.17 4.59
C ASN A 116 -12.18 -1.91 5.07
N ASP A 117 -12.04 -1.01 6.05
CA ASP A 117 -10.73 -0.62 6.62
C ASP A 117 -9.91 -1.80 7.14
N LYS A 118 -10.56 -2.83 7.71
CA LYS A 118 -9.86 -4.04 8.18
C LYS A 118 -9.19 -4.79 7.04
N PHE A 119 -9.84 -4.86 5.88
CA PHE A 119 -9.30 -5.54 4.70
C PHE A 119 -8.21 -4.70 4.04
N ILE A 120 -8.41 -3.38 3.93
CA ILE A 120 -7.39 -2.43 3.46
C ILE A 120 -6.12 -2.55 4.32
N PHE A 121 -6.27 -2.51 5.66
CA PHE A 121 -5.16 -2.71 6.60
C PHE A 121 -4.56 -4.11 6.50
N GLY A 122 -5.35 -5.13 6.21
CA GLY A 122 -4.87 -6.48 5.94
C GLY A 122 -3.90 -6.54 4.76
N ILE A 123 -4.21 -5.85 3.65
CA ILE A 123 -3.34 -5.76 2.47
C ILE A 123 -2.03 -5.02 2.76
N ASN A 124 -2.10 -4.00 3.61
CA ASN A 124 -0.92 -3.25 4.04
C ASN A 124 0.13 -4.15 4.72
N ASN A 125 -0.33 -5.12 5.52
CA ASN A 125 0.56 -6.02 6.27
C ASN A 125 1.19 -7.13 5.43
N ILE A 126 0.64 -7.44 4.25
CA ILE A 126 1.23 -8.46 3.35
C ILE A 126 2.24 -7.86 2.38
N TYR A 127 2.16 -6.55 2.10
CA TYR A 127 3.14 -5.89 1.23
C TYR A 127 4.42 -5.56 1.99
N GLU A 128 5.37 -6.48 1.90
CA GLU A 128 6.75 -6.25 2.31
C GLU A 128 7.48 -5.46 1.23
N VAL A 129 7.71 -4.17 1.52
CA VAL A 129 8.68 -3.36 0.76
C VAL A 129 10.02 -4.09 0.89
N PRO A 130 10.75 -4.31 -0.22
CA PRO A 130 12.02 -5.02 -0.14
C PRO A 130 12.90 -4.23 0.81
N GLN A 131 13.22 -4.83 1.95
CA GLN A 131 14.17 -4.27 2.91
C GLN A 131 15.48 -4.20 2.14
N GLY A 132 15.90 -2.99 1.74
CA GLY A 132 17.31 -2.78 1.47
C GLY A 132 18.01 -3.24 2.72
N GLU A 133 18.86 -4.27 2.60
CA GLU A 133 19.71 -4.70 3.70
C GLU A 133 20.25 -3.45 4.37
N LYS A 134 20.05 -3.30 5.69
CA LYS A 134 20.79 -2.30 6.44
C LYS A 134 22.24 -2.48 5.99
N PRO A 135 22.93 -1.44 5.50
CA PRO A 135 24.34 -1.56 5.26
C PRO A 135 24.93 -2.14 6.54
N HIS A 136 25.39 -3.39 6.47
CA HIS A 136 26.19 -3.91 7.55
C HIS A 136 27.36 -2.94 7.63
N PRO A 137 27.71 -2.46 8.84
CA PRO A 137 28.89 -1.64 8.97
C PRO A 137 30.02 -2.44 8.38
N VAL A 138 30.50 -2.00 7.20
CA VAL A 138 31.78 -2.43 6.70
C VAL A 138 32.72 -2.03 7.81
N SER A 139 33.36 -3.02 8.44
CA SER A 139 34.41 -2.79 9.41
C SER A 139 35.54 -2.05 8.71
N ILE A 140 35.45 -0.72 8.72
CA ILE A 140 36.55 0.17 8.44
C ILE A 140 36.85 0.86 9.76
N GLU A 141 38.08 0.64 10.18
CA GLU A 141 38.66 1.12 11.43
C GLU A 141 38.53 2.64 11.55
N GLU A 142 38.41 3.06 12.80
CA GLU A 142 38.06 4.38 13.31
C GLU A 142 38.90 5.53 12.70
N GLU A 143 38.24 6.56 12.19
CA GLU A 143 38.58 7.97 12.48
C GLU A 143 37.35 8.86 12.25
N GLU A 144 37.01 9.66 13.26
CA GLU A 144 35.77 10.39 13.45
C GLU A 144 35.53 11.53 12.45
N ILE A 145 34.49 11.39 11.62
CA ILE A 145 33.57 12.48 11.29
C ILE A 145 32.17 11.86 11.36
N GLN A 146 31.44 12.11 12.43
CA GLN A 146 30.03 11.74 12.52
C GLN A 146 29.25 12.59 11.50
N GLU A 147 29.18 12.13 10.25
CA GLU A 147 28.28 12.69 9.26
C GLU A 147 26.86 12.51 9.79
N LYS A 148 26.32 13.61 10.31
CA LYS A 148 24.91 13.71 10.65
C LYS A 148 24.12 13.27 9.43
N CYS A 149 23.41 12.15 9.56
CA CYS A 149 22.45 11.69 8.58
C CYS A 149 21.47 12.85 8.29
N VAL A 150 21.55 13.45 7.10
CA VAL A 150 20.69 14.59 6.70
C VAL A 150 20.10 14.29 5.33
N LEU A 151 18.77 14.24 5.26
CA LEU A 151 18.05 14.29 3.99
C LEU A 151 18.05 15.74 3.50
N SER A 152 18.68 16.00 2.36
CA SER A 152 18.74 17.35 1.78
C SER A 152 17.35 17.86 1.38
N GLU A 153 17.16 19.18 1.33
CA GLU A 153 15.89 19.76 0.86
C GLU A 153 15.59 19.41 -0.60
N GLU A 154 16.64 19.25 -1.42
CA GLU A 154 16.53 18.83 -2.82
C GLU A 154 16.03 17.38 -2.93
N ASP A 155 16.65 16.46 -2.18
CA ASP A 155 16.23 15.06 -2.13
C ASP A 155 14.80 14.92 -1.61
N PHE A 156 14.47 15.65 -0.54
CA PHE A 156 13.09 15.65 -0.05
C PHE A 156 12.13 16.24 -1.08
N THR A 157 12.55 17.22 -1.87
CA THR A 157 11.76 17.77 -2.97
C THR A 157 11.53 16.76 -4.09
N ASN A 158 12.53 15.94 -4.40
CA ASN A 158 12.40 14.83 -5.33
C ASN A 158 11.40 13.78 -4.80
N ILE A 159 11.50 13.38 -3.52
CA ILE A 159 10.53 12.46 -2.89
C ILE A 159 9.11 13.03 -3.00
N LYS A 160 8.91 14.30 -2.62
CA LYS A 160 7.59 14.95 -2.71
C LYS A 160 7.04 14.94 -4.14
N SER A 161 7.90 15.18 -5.13
CA SER A 161 7.52 15.20 -6.55
C SER A 161 7.07 13.81 -7.01
N GLU A 162 7.85 12.77 -6.72
CA GLU A 162 7.52 11.39 -7.09
C GLU A 162 6.22 10.92 -6.43
N VAL A 163 6.04 11.21 -5.13
CA VAL A 163 4.79 10.86 -4.43
C VAL A 163 3.60 11.65 -5.00
N ARG A 164 3.74 12.94 -5.31
CA ARG A 164 2.63 13.76 -5.83
C ARG A 164 2.18 13.42 -7.23
N LYS A 165 3.06 12.87 -8.08
CA LYS A 165 2.71 12.45 -9.44
C LYS A 165 1.64 11.36 -9.46
N GLU A 166 1.53 10.59 -8.38
CA GLU A 166 0.55 9.52 -8.28
C GLU A 166 -0.84 10.01 -7.91
N SER A 167 -1.84 9.43 -8.56
CA SER A 167 -3.26 9.77 -8.33
C SER A 167 -3.85 9.12 -7.08
N PHE A 168 -3.33 7.97 -6.64
CA PHE A 168 -3.92 7.19 -5.52
C PHE A 168 -3.05 7.18 -4.29
N SER A 169 -3.68 7.30 -3.12
CA SER A 169 -3.04 7.17 -1.80
C SER A 169 -2.22 5.90 -1.65
N THR A 170 -2.70 4.80 -2.23
CA THR A 170 -2.06 3.48 -2.10
C THR A 170 -0.73 3.42 -2.85
N THR A 171 -0.67 4.01 -4.05
CA THR A 171 0.58 4.16 -4.83
C THR A 171 1.52 5.16 -4.19
N ARG A 172 0.98 6.25 -3.65
CA ARG A 172 1.76 7.25 -2.87
C ARG A 172 2.46 6.62 -1.68
N LEU A 173 1.75 5.76 -0.94
CA LEU A 173 2.31 4.98 0.15
C LEU A 173 3.42 4.05 -0.35
N ALA A 174 3.19 3.29 -1.43
CA ALA A 174 4.19 2.37 -2.00
C ALA A 174 5.50 3.10 -2.35
N ILE A 175 5.39 4.22 -3.08
CA ILE A 175 6.54 5.05 -3.45
C ILE A 175 7.21 5.67 -2.22
N SER A 176 6.42 6.15 -1.25
CA SER A 176 6.99 6.68 0.00
C SER A 176 7.82 5.61 0.72
N LYS A 177 7.29 4.39 0.88
CA LYS A 177 8.04 3.29 1.53
C LYS A 177 9.24 2.83 0.69
N LYS A 178 9.21 2.96 -0.63
CA LYS A 178 10.36 2.68 -1.52
C LYS A 178 11.47 3.74 -1.43
N LEU A 179 11.11 5.01 -1.22
CA LEU A 179 12.06 6.12 -1.25
C LEU A 179 12.67 6.43 0.12
N ILE A 180 11.89 6.36 1.22
CA ILE A 180 12.37 6.69 2.58
C ILE A 180 13.64 5.90 2.98
N PRO A 181 13.72 4.57 2.77
CA PRO A 181 14.89 3.78 3.20
C PRO A 181 16.17 4.12 2.44
N LYS A 182 16.08 4.77 1.27
CA LYS A 182 17.28 5.13 0.49
C LYS A 182 18.15 6.16 1.19
N TYR A 183 17.57 6.90 2.13
CA TYR A 183 18.24 7.99 2.81
C TYR A 183 18.49 7.70 4.29
N ASN A 184 17.63 6.93 4.97
CA ASN A 184 17.71 6.66 6.42
C ASN A 184 17.71 7.91 7.33
N CYS A 185 17.38 9.09 6.82
CA CYS A 185 17.51 10.38 7.52
C CYS A 185 16.26 11.26 7.48
N ILE A 186 15.04 10.69 7.37
CA ILE A 186 13.84 11.51 7.25
C ILE A 186 13.47 12.15 8.60
N SER A 187 13.08 13.42 8.67
CA SER A 187 12.64 14.02 9.94
C SER A 187 11.16 13.74 10.22
N SER A 188 10.76 13.82 11.49
CA SER A 188 9.37 13.70 11.95
C SER A 188 8.45 14.68 11.23
N GLU A 189 8.91 15.90 10.95
CA GLU A 189 8.17 16.89 10.15
C GLU A 189 8.01 16.47 8.69
N GLN A 190 9.07 15.93 8.08
CA GLN A 190 9.03 15.40 6.72
C GLN A 190 8.10 14.19 6.62
N VAL A 191 8.10 13.29 7.62
CA VAL A 191 7.12 12.19 7.69
C VAL A 191 5.71 12.74 7.78
N LYS A 192 5.44 13.67 8.70
CA LYS A 192 4.12 14.32 8.83
C LYS A 192 3.66 14.93 7.51
N TYR A 193 4.56 15.56 6.77
CA TYR A 193 4.25 16.09 5.44
C TYR A 193 3.84 14.99 4.47
N LEU A 194 4.55 13.87 4.42
CA LEU A 194 4.20 12.73 3.56
C LEU A 194 2.83 12.13 3.94
N LEU A 195 2.47 12.10 5.23
CA LEU A 195 1.11 11.71 5.65
C LEU A 195 0.03 12.64 5.07
N GLY A 196 0.36 13.91 4.85
CA GLY A 196 -0.49 14.90 4.17
C GLY A 196 -0.77 14.60 2.71
N LEU A 197 0.06 13.76 2.06
CA LEU A 197 -0.13 13.37 0.67
C LEU A 197 -1.04 12.15 0.52
N LEU A 198 -1.32 11.42 1.61
CA LEU A 198 -2.17 10.24 1.62
C LEU A 198 -3.61 10.64 1.94
N SER A 199 -4.58 10.02 1.28
CA SER A 199 -6.01 10.29 1.51
C SER A 199 -6.66 9.28 2.44
N LEU A 200 -6.14 8.06 2.51
CA LEU A 200 -6.68 6.99 3.36
C LEU A 200 -6.01 7.02 4.74
N GLU A 201 -6.81 6.97 5.81
CA GLU A 201 -6.33 6.97 7.20
C GLU A 201 -5.42 5.75 7.46
N ALA A 202 -5.83 4.56 7.00
CA ALA A 202 -5.05 3.33 7.12
C ALA A 202 -3.65 3.45 6.48
N ASP A 203 -3.54 4.09 5.31
CA ASP A 203 -2.25 4.31 4.64
C ASP A 203 -1.36 5.29 5.42
N LYS A 204 -1.96 6.33 6.01
CA LYS A 204 -1.23 7.29 6.86
C LYS A 204 -0.65 6.60 8.09
N ILE A 205 -1.46 5.79 8.78
CA ILE A 205 -1.02 5.02 9.95
C ILE A 205 0.15 4.14 9.53
N GLU A 206 0.00 3.35 8.47
CA GLU A 206 1.05 2.45 8.00
C GLU A 206 2.34 3.19 7.64
N LEU A 207 2.26 4.29 6.89
CA LEU A 207 3.44 5.08 6.54
C LEU A 207 4.13 5.62 7.80
N ALA A 208 3.38 6.10 8.79
CA ALA A 208 3.93 6.53 10.07
C ALA A 208 4.62 5.36 10.80
N LYS A 209 3.99 4.19 10.87
CA LYS A 209 4.64 3.03 11.51
C LYS A 209 5.96 2.65 10.82
N PHE A 210 5.94 2.62 9.50
CA PHE A 210 7.11 2.27 8.68
C PHE A 210 8.23 3.31 8.81
N ALA A 211 7.89 4.60 8.70
CA ALA A 211 8.87 5.67 8.66
C ALA A 211 9.59 5.90 9.99
N TYR A 212 9.01 5.52 11.13
CA TYR A 212 9.63 5.66 12.45
C TYR A 212 11.05 5.06 12.50
N ALA A 213 11.25 3.88 11.91
CA ALA A 213 12.55 3.20 11.89
C ALA A 213 13.64 3.93 11.09
N TYR A 214 13.25 4.87 10.22
CA TYR A 214 14.14 5.66 9.36
C TYR A 214 14.19 7.13 9.78
N THR A 215 13.56 7.46 10.91
CA THR A 215 13.39 8.84 11.35
C THR A 215 14.63 9.32 12.10
N LEU A 216 15.14 10.48 11.71
CA LEU A 216 16.34 11.10 12.28
C LEU A 216 16.12 11.62 13.70
N ASP A 217 14.92 12.11 13.99
CA ASP A 217 14.56 12.75 15.26
C ASP A 217 13.34 12.06 15.92
N PRO A 218 13.42 10.77 16.28
CA PRO A 218 12.30 10.00 16.84
C PRO A 218 11.77 10.59 18.17
N GLN A 219 12.58 11.37 18.89
CA GLN A 219 12.11 12.13 20.06
C GLN A 219 11.01 13.16 19.73
N ASN A 220 10.94 13.62 18.47
CA ASN A 220 9.94 14.55 17.98
C ASN A 220 8.75 13.85 17.31
N TYR A 221 8.67 12.51 17.34
CA TYR A 221 7.64 11.76 16.62
C TYR A 221 6.22 11.95 17.17
N THR A 222 6.08 12.60 18.32
CA THR A 222 4.81 13.14 18.80
C THR A 222 4.16 14.09 17.79
N LEU A 223 4.93 14.80 16.97
CA LEU A 223 4.41 15.62 15.86
C LEU A 223 3.65 14.79 14.82
N VAL A 224 4.12 13.57 14.55
CA VAL A 224 3.48 12.61 13.63
C VAL A 224 2.26 12.00 14.28
N ARG A 225 2.32 11.64 15.58
CA ARG A 225 1.14 11.21 16.34
C ARG A 225 0.04 12.26 16.32
N ASP A 226 0.38 13.52 16.58
CA ASP A 226 -0.58 14.62 16.71
C ASP A 226 -1.17 15.09 15.37
N TYR A 227 -0.66 14.55 14.25
CA TYR A 227 -1.30 14.70 12.94
C TYR A 227 -2.64 13.96 12.85
N PHE A 228 -2.81 12.86 13.60
CA PHE A 228 -4.01 12.05 13.58
C PHE A 228 -5.11 12.60 14.50
N THR A 229 -6.32 12.75 13.97
CA THR A 229 -7.48 13.28 14.73
C THR A 229 -8.23 12.20 15.49
N SER A 230 -8.23 10.95 15.02
CA SER A 230 -8.80 9.81 15.73
C SER A 230 -7.91 9.39 16.92
N GLN A 231 -8.53 9.08 18.06
CA GLN A 231 -7.81 8.57 19.22
C GLN A 231 -7.18 7.21 18.94
N GLU A 232 -7.88 6.34 18.21
CA GLU A 232 -7.40 5.01 17.83
C GLU A 232 -6.11 5.12 16.99
N SER A 233 -6.09 5.98 15.97
CA SER A 233 -4.90 6.26 15.17
C SER A 233 -3.73 6.79 16.02
N ARG A 234 -4.00 7.69 16.98
CA ARG A 234 -2.97 8.20 17.90
C ARG A 234 -2.42 7.12 18.82
N ASP A 235 -3.27 6.21 19.30
CA ASP A 235 -2.87 5.10 20.16
C ASP A 235 -1.96 4.14 19.39
N GLU A 236 -2.27 3.85 18.13
CA GLU A 236 -1.43 3.04 17.24
C GLU A 236 -0.02 3.61 17.05
N ILE A 237 0.13 4.94 16.92
CA ILE A 237 1.46 5.58 16.83
C ILE A 237 2.14 5.66 18.20
N SER A 238 1.38 5.88 19.27
CA SER A 238 1.93 5.97 20.64
C SER A 238 2.59 4.67 21.10
N LYS A 239 2.06 3.52 20.67
CA LYS A 239 2.67 2.20 20.89
C LYS A 239 4.09 2.09 20.31
N ILE A 240 4.39 2.85 19.26
CA ILE A 240 5.67 2.82 18.56
C ILE A 240 6.68 3.75 19.21
N ILE A 241 6.23 4.93 19.65
CA ILE A 241 7.07 5.91 20.35
C ILE A 241 7.55 5.37 21.72
N SER A 242 6.74 4.52 22.35
CA SER A 242 6.99 4.02 23.71
C SER A 242 7.86 2.75 23.77
N ASN A 243 8.26 2.20 22.62
CA ASN A 243 9.17 1.05 22.50
C ASN A 243 10.59 1.51 22.17
#